data_AF-A0A8F1MBC6-F1
#
_entry.id   AF-A0A8F1MBC6-F1
#
_cell.length_a   1.000
_cell.length_b   1.000
_cell.length_c   1.000
_cell.angle_alpha   90.00
_cell.angle_beta   90.00
_cell.angle_gamma   90.00
#
_symmetry.space_group_name_H-M   'P 1'
#
loop_
_entity.id
_entity.type
_entity.pdbx_description
1 polymer ?
#
loop_
_entity_poly.entity_id
_entity_poly.type
_entity_poly.pdbx_seq_one_letter_code
_entity_poly.pdbx_strand_id
1 'polypeptide(L)'
;MNVEKIDKSGQKKNARWESFKEWVKKHILAIVLVVSAMVIAGVFIIAIHSIKYEQTASVDLKLPAKKPAPKKFYSPLTGVEIANEAAAKLPVTGVMIENSPAARPQSGLKKAGVVYEAVAEGGITRFLALYQGEKPALIGPVRSLRLYYLSWAAPYQASIAHVGGSPNALSQVRNGNYRDIDQFFNDGSYWRSRDRYAPHNVYTSGEKL
;
A
#
# COMPACT_ATOMS: atom_id res chain seq x y z
N MET A 1 108.40 32.90 35.10
CA MET A 1 108.61 33.64 36.36
C MET A 1 107.25 34.16 36.80
N ASN A 2 106.83 33.77 38.00
CA ASN A 2 105.62 34.08 38.81
C ASN A 2 104.69 35.22 38.34
N VAL A 3 103.37 35.21 38.57
CA VAL A 3 102.72 34.97 39.89
C VAL A 3 101.29 34.45 39.68
N GLU A 4 101.00 33.23 40.18
CA GLU A 4 99.62 32.84 40.50
C GLU A 4 99.18 33.60 41.77
N LYS A 5 98.14 34.44 41.64
CA LYS A 5 97.48 35.05 42.78
C LYS A 5 96.53 34.02 43.41
N ILE A 6 96.93 33.53 44.58
CA ILE A 6 96.10 32.70 45.47
C ILE A 6 95.29 33.65 46.38
N ASP A 7 93.96 33.49 46.39
CA ASP A 7 93.03 34.13 47.32
C ASP A 7 92.76 33.21 48.55
N LYS A 8 92.50 33.83 49.70
CA LYS A 8 92.55 33.27 51.07
C LYS A 8 91.40 32.32 51.45
N SER A 9 90.88 31.49 50.54
CA SER A 9 89.80 30.54 50.88
C SER A 9 89.94 29.12 50.33
N GLY A 10 91.11 28.73 49.79
CA GLY A 10 91.46 27.31 49.60
C GLY A 10 90.59 26.49 48.64
N GLN A 11 89.85 27.10 47.71
CA GLN A 11 89.10 26.38 46.67
C GLN A 11 89.64 26.68 45.27
N LYS A 12 89.99 25.62 44.51
CA LYS A 12 90.27 25.71 43.06
C LYS A 12 89.00 26.15 42.33
N LYS A 13 88.92 27.42 41.93
CA LYS A 13 87.86 27.87 41.02
C LYS A 13 88.18 27.35 39.62
N ASN A 14 87.34 26.46 39.10
CA ASN A 14 87.43 25.98 37.73
C ASN A 14 87.28 27.18 36.78
N ALA A 15 88.34 27.60 36.09
CA ALA A 15 88.34 28.78 35.23
C ALA A 15 87.26 28.74 34.13
N ARG A 16 86.90 27.54 33.66
CA ARG A 16 85.76 27.30 32.74
C ARG A 16 84.39 27.63 33.34
N TRP A 17 84.26 27.52 34.65
CA TRP A 17 83.00 27.78 35.37
C TRP A 17 82.80 29.29 35.62
N GLU A 18 83.88 30.01 35.90
CA GLU A 18 83.81 31.47 36.07
C GLU A 18 83.64 32.19 34.73
N SER A 19 84.29 31.72 33.66
CA SER A 19 84.04 32.24 32.30
C SER A 19 82.62 31.97 31.82
N PHE A 20 82.05 30.81 32.18
CA PHE A 20 80.65 30.50 31.92
C PHE A 20 79.70 31.42 32.72
N LYS A 21 79.96 31.68 34.00
CA LYS A 21 79.16 32.61 34.80
C LYS A 21 79.18 34.04 34.24
N GLU A 22 80.35 34.53 33.83
CA GLU A 22 80.47 35.86 33.22
C GLU A 22 79.80 35.93 31.84
N TRP A 23 79.90 34.86 31.05
CA TRP A 23 79.17 34.75 29.80
C TRP A 23 77.65 34.75 30.02
N VAL A 24 77.15 33.97 31.00
CA VAL A 24 75.75 33.95 31.39
C VAL A 24 75.32 35.35 31.82
N LYS A 25 76.03 36.00 32.74
CA LYS A 25 75.72 37.36 33.20
C LYS A 25 75.60 38.37 32.05
N LYS A 26 76.49 38.31 31.06
CA LYS A 26 76.42 39.17 29.87
C LYS A 26 75.22 38.87 28.96
N HIS A 27 74.70 37.64 28.97
CA HIS A 27 73.62 37.19 28.09
C HIS A 27 72.31 36.86 28.84
N ILE A 28 72.18 37.22 30.13
CA ILE A 28 70.97 36.96 30.94
C ILE A 28 69.71 37.46 30.24
N LEU A 29 69.73 38.67 29.66
CA LEU A 29 68.56 39.26 29.00
C LEU A 29 68.12 38.43 27.77
N ALA A 30 69.07 37.96 26.96
CA ALA A 30 68.79 37.13 25.80
C ALA A 30 68.27 35.74 26.22
N ILE A 31 68.82 35.16 27.27
CA ILE A 31 68.38 33.87 27.82
C ILE A 31 66.94 33.99 28.35
N VAL A 32 66.61 35.07 29.07
CA VAL A 32 65.25 35.33 29.58
C VAL A 32 64.26 35.51 28.42
N LEU A 33 64.64 36.19 27.34
CA LEU A 33 63.79 36.34 26.15
C LEU A 33 63.55 35.01 25.41
N VAL A 34 64.57 34.16 25.29
CA VAL A 34 64.42 32.84 24.65
C VAL A 34 63.54 31.92 25.51
N VAL A 35 63.76 31.89 26.83
CA VAL A 35 62.95 31.06 27.74
C VAL A 35 61.50 31.55 27.78
N SER A 36 61.26 32.86 27.82
CA SER A 36 59.88 33.39 27.78
C SER A 36 59.17 33.08 26.46
N ALA A 37 59.86 33.18 25.31
CA ALA A 37 59.30 32.76 24.03
C ALA A 37 58.95 31.26 23.99
N MET A 38 59.78 30.40 24.58
CA MET A 38 59.50 28.96 24.69
C MET A 38 58.29 28.67 25.59
N VAL A 39 58.12 29.41 26.68
CA VAL A 39 56.95 29.26 27.57
C VAL A 39 55.67 29.68 26.83
N ILE A 40 55.69 30.79 26.10
CA ILE A 40 54.54 31.26 25.31
C ILE A 40 54.17 30.23 24.24
N ALA A 41 55.16 29.69 23.51
CA ALA A 41 54.93 28.65 22.52
C ALA A 41 54.35 27.37 23.16
N GLY A 42 54.85 26.95 24.32
CA GLY A 42 54.33 25.81 25.06
C GLY A 42 52.88 25.99 25.49
N VAL A 43 52.53 27.15 26.03
CA VAL A 43 51.14 27.50 26.42
C VAL A 43 50.23 27.53 25.19
N PHE A 44 50.70 28.07 24.07
CA PHE A 44 49.93 28.13 22.82
C PHE A 44 49.65 26.74 22.24
N ILE A 45 50.61 25.82 22.31
CA ILE A 45 50.43 24.43 21.87
C ILE A 45 49.42 23.70 22.76
N ILE A 46 49.49 23.90 24.08
CA ILE A 46 48.53 23.33 25.04
C ILE A 46 47.13 23.89 24.80
N ALA A 47 47.01 25.20 24.55
CA ALA A 47 45.75 25.84 24.24
C ALA A 47 45.14 25.26 22.96
N ILE A 48 45.92 25.12 21.87
CA ILE A 48 45.46 24.50 20.63
C ILE A 48 45.04 23.05 20.82
N HIS A 49 45.79 22.25 21.59
CA HIS A 49 45.43 20.86 21.87
C HIS A 49 44.23 20.72 22.82
N SER A 50 43.93 21.75 23.62
CA SER A 50 42.80 21.76 24.55
C SER A 50 41.50 22.24 23.90
N ILE A 51 41.57 22.87 22.71
CA ILE A 51 40.39 23.18 21.90
C ILE A 51 39.89 21.85 21.33
N LYS A 52 39.02 21.19 22.09
CA LYS A 52 38.17 20.13 21.57
C LYS A 52 37.24 20.77 20.55
N TYR A 53 37.54 20.57 19.26
CA TYR A 53 36.58 20.83 18.21
C TYR A 53 35.40 19.89 18.48
N GLU A 54 34.28 20.43 18.95
CA GLU A 54 33.00 19.72 18.94
C GLU A 54 32.70 19.43 17.48
N GLN A 55 33.05 18.22 17.06
CA GLN A 55 32.56 17.63 15.83
C GLN A 55 31.06 17.77 15.89
N THR A 56 30.52 18.70 15.11
CA THR A 56 29.08 18.90 14.93
C THR A 56 28.48 17.53 14.71
N ALA A 57 27.78 17.02 15.72
CA ALA A 57 27.16 15.71 15.67
C ALA A 57 26.28 15.71 14.43
N SER A 58 26.65 14.91 13.43
CA SER A 58 25.80 14.64 12.30
C SER A 58 24.52 14.04 12.87
N VAL A 59 23.45 14.82 12.89
CA VAL A 59 22.13 14.34 13.30
C VAL A 59 21.75 13.30 12.26
N ASP A 60 21.96 12.03 12.59
CA ASP A 60 21.48 10.90 11.82
C ASP A 60 19.95 10.90 11.91
N LEU A 61 19.32 11.71 11.05
CA LEU A 61 17.88 11.73 10.85
C LEU A 61 17.50 10.38 10.24
N LYS A 62 17.31 9.37 11.08
CA LYS A 62 16.54 8.17 10.74
C LYS A 62 15.12 8.61 10.39
N LEU A 63 14.92 8.96 9.12
CA LEU A 63 13.61 9.14 8.53
C LEU A 63 12.79 7.87 8.85
N PRO A 64 11.60 8.00 9.45
CA PRO A 64 10.76 6.84 9.71
C PRO A 64 10.52 6.13 8.38
N ALA A 65 10.84 4.83 8.33
CA ALA A 65 10.63 4.01 7.15
C ALA A 65 9.18 4.19 6.67
N LYS A 66 9.01 4.75 5.47
CA LYS A 66 7.70 4.98 4.87
C LYS A 66 7.00 3.62 4.78
N LYS A 67 5.97 3.39 5.61
CA LYS A 67 5.16 2.17 5.54
C LYS A 67 4.72 1.97 4.09
N PRO A 68 4.86 0.77 3.52
CA PRO A 68 4.40 0.52 2.15
C PRO A 68 2.92 0.88 2.08
N ALA A 69 2.55 1.64 1.04
CA ALA A 69 1.16 2.01 0.83
C ALA A 69 0.30 0.74 0.76
N PRO A 70 -0.91 0.73 1.34
CA PRO A 70 -1.78 -0.43 1.26
C PRO A 70 -2.04 -0.76 -0.21
N LYS A 71 -1.86 -2.04 -0.58
CA LYS A 71 -2.17 -2.52 -1.94
C LYS A 71 -3.66 -2.35 -2.18
N LYS A 72 -4.02 -1.66 -3.25
CA LYS A 72 -5.41 -1.51 -3.69
C LYS A 72 -5.78 -2.62 -4.65
N PHE A 73 -7.01 -3.08 -4.55
CA PHE A 73 -7.59 -4.09 -5.44
C PHE A 73 -8.85 -3.51 -6.06
N TYR A 74 -9.19 -3.95 -7.27
CA TYR A 74 -10.38 -3.48 -8.00
C TYR A 74 -11.19 -4.66 -8.51
N SER A 75 -12.52 -4.53 -8.52
CA SER A 75 -13.40 -5.54 -9.12
C SER A 75 -13.20 -5.59 -10.64
N PRO A 76 -13.00 -6.76 -11.25
CA PRO A 76 -12.96 -6.88 -12.71
C PRO A 76 -14.31 -6.62 -13.37
N LEU A 77 -15.43 -6.73 -12.62
CA LEU A 77 -16.77 -6.46 -13.14
C LEU A 77 -17.10 -4.97 -13.17
N THR A 78 -16.72 -4.21 -12.13
CA THR A 78 -17.16 -2.80 -11.95
C THR A 78 -16.03 -1.78 -11.93
N GLY A 79 -14.79 -2.19 -11.74
CA GLY A 79 -13.65 -1.28 -11.53
C GLY A 79 -13.63 -0.56 -10.17
N VAL A 80 -14.57 -0.87 -9.26
CA VAL A 80 -14.62 -0.25 -7.92
C VAL A 80 -13.58 -0.91 -6.99
N GLU A 81 -13.05 -0.13 -6.05
CA GLU A 81 -12.07 -0.61 -5.05
C GLU A 81 -12.71 -1.68 -4.13
N ILE A 82 -11.99 -2.77 -3.90
CA ILE A 82 -12.45 -3.92 -3.08
C ILE A 82 -11.44 -4.24 -1.96
N ALA A 83 -11.91 -4.94 -0.94
CA ALA A 83 -11.14 -5.18 0.28
C ALA A 83 -9.85 -5.99 0.09
N ASN A 84 -9.86 -6.98 -0.82
CA ASN A 84 -8.72 -7.86 -1.06
C ASN A 84 -8.80 -8.53 -2.44
N GLU A 85 -7.72 -9.19 -2.84
CA GLU A 85 -7.64 -9.93 -4.11
C GLU A 85 -8.66 -11.08 -4.21
N ALA A 86 -9.01 -11.71 -3.08
CA ALA A 86 -9.98 -12.82 -3.10
C ALA A 86 -11.37 -12.35 -3.53
N ALA A 87 -11.76 -11.13 -3.17
CA ALA A 87 -13.01 -10.52 -3.62
C ALA A 87 -13.05 -10.32 -5.16
N ALA A 88 -11.92 -10.09 -5.82
CA ALA A 88 -11.86 -9.99 -7.29
C ALA A 88 -12.06 -11.34 -8.00
N LYS A 89 -11.80 -12.45 -7.28
CA LYS A 89 -11.89 -13.82 -7.80
C LYS A 89 -13.24 -14.48 -7.52
N LEU A 90 -14.17 -13.77 -6.87
CA LEU A 90 -15.51 -14.29 -6.63
C LEU A 90 -16.24 -14.52 -7.96
N PRO A 91 -17.04 -15.60 -8.06
CA PRO A 91 -17.78 -15.91 -9.27
C PRO A 91 -18.78 -14.81 -9.60
N VAL A 92 -19.04 -14.64 -10.89
CA VAL A 92 -20.10 -13.76 -11.38
C VAL A 92 -21.40 -14.56 -11.49
N THR A 93 -22.49 -14.01 -10.97
CA THR A 93 -23.83 -14.57 -11.12
C THR A 93 -24.68 -13.60 -11.93
N GLY A 94 -25.19 -14.07 -13.07
CA GLY A 94 -26.15 -13.37 -13.90
C GLY A 94 -27.57 -13.79 -13.58
N VAL A 95 -28.48 -12.84 -13.42
CA VAL A 95 -29.90 -13.10 -13.18
C VAL A 95 -30.74 -12.44 -14.26
N MET A 96 -31.61 -13.23 -14.90
CA MET A 96 -32.59 -12.73 -15.85
C MET A 96 -33.75 -12.08 -15.11
N ILE A 97 -33.93 -10.76 -15.28
CA ILE A 97 -34.95 -9.99 -14.56
C ILE A 97 -35.98 -9.42 -15.54
N GLU A 98 -37.25 -9.47 -15.16
CA GLU A 98 -38.37 -8.94 -15.94
C GLU A 98 -38.37 -7.42 -16.02
N ASN A 99 -38.83 -6.86 -17.16
CA ASN A 99 -39.05 -5.42 -17.30
C ASN A 99 -40.41 -5.03 -17.90
N SER A 100 -41.43 -5.90 -17.83
CA SER A 100 -42.80 -5.51 -18.17
C SER A 100 -43.33 -4.46 -17.17
N PRO A 101 -44.28 -3.57 -17.56
CA PRO A 101 -44.83 -2.57 -16.65
C PRO A 101 -45.39 -3.16 -15.35
N ALA A 102 -46.06 -4.32 -15.41
CA ALA A 102 -46.64 -5.00 -14.26
C ALA A 102 -45.59 -5.61 -13.29
N ALA A 103 -44.37 -5.84 -13.77
CA ALA A 103 -43.27 -6.35 -12.95
C ALA A 103 -42.52 -5.25 -12.17
N ARG A 104 -42.78 -3.98 -12.47
CA ARG A 104 -42.08 -2.85 -11.84
C ARG A 104 -42.69 -2.52 -10.46
N PRO A 105 -41.90 -1.97 -9.52
CA PRO A 105 -40.43 -1.88 -9.56
C PRO A 105 -39.77 -3.26 -9.37
N GLN A 106 -38.55 -3.42 -9.92
CA GLN A 106 -37.71 -4.60 -9.73
C GLN A 106 -36.94 -4.58 -8.40
N SER A 107 -36.46 -5.75 -8.00
CA SER A 107 -35.59 -5.95 -6.84
C SER A 107 -34.18 -6.37 -7.27
N GLY A 108 -33.16 -5.89 -6.55
CA GLY A 108 -31.76 -6.31 -6.73
C GLY A 108 -30.94 -5.48 -7.72
N LEU A 109 -31.57 -4.79 -8.69
CA LEU A 109 -30.85 -4.06 -9.75
C LEU A 109 -29.82 -3.04 -9.24
N LYS A 110 -30.10 -2.33 -8.14
CA LYS A 110 -29.18 -1.34 -7.55
C LYS A 110 -27.83 -1.94 -7.11
N LYS A 111 -27.78 -3.24 -6.87
CA LYS A 111 -26.60 -3.98 -6.41
C LYS A 111 -25.88 -4.71 -7.55
N ALA A 112 -26.41 -4.66 -8.77
CA ALA A 112 -25.76 -5.25 -9.93
C ALA A 112 -24.54 -4.42 -10.33
N GLY A 113 -23.45 -5.11 -10.69
CA GLY A 113 -22.26 -4.46 -11.25
C GLY A 113 -22.44 -4.05 -12.71
N VAL A 114 -23.16 -4.87 -13.47
CA VAL A 114 -23.51 -4.61 -14.88
C VAL A 114 -24.96 -5.00 -15.11
N VAL A 115 -25.70 -4.19 -15.88
CA VAL A 115 -27.06 -4.48 -16.31
C VAL A 115 -27.15 -4.31 -17.82
N TYR A 116 -27.50 -5.39 -18.53
CA TYR A 116 -27.84 -5.34 -19.94
C TYR A 116 -29.35 -5.30 -20.10
N GLU A 117 -29.87 -4.45 -20.98
CA GLU A 117 -31.27 -4.41 -21.39
C GLU A 117 -31.40 -4.74 -22.88
N ALA A 118 -32.38 -5.58 -23.21
CA ALA A 118 -32.71 -5.86 -24.60
C ALA A 118 -34.17 -6.29 -24.75
N VAL A 119 -34.73 -6.11 -25.95
CA VAL A 119 -36.06 -6.60 -26.29
C VAL A 119 -36.06 -8.12 -26.21
N ALA A 120 -37.09 -8.69 -25.57
CA ALA A 120 -37.19 -10.12 -25.38
C ALA A 120 -38.41 -10.75 -26.07
N GLU A 121 -39.60 -10.20 -25.88
CA GLU A 121 -40.83 -10.66 -26.53
C GLU A 121 -41.81 -9.49 -26.72
N GLY A 122 -42.44 -9.39 -27.89
CA GLY A 122 -43.54 -8.44 -28.12
C GLY A 122 -43.21 -6.97 -27.80
N GLY A 123 -41.95 -6.56 -28.00
CA GLY A 123 -41.47 -5.21 -27.65
C GLY A 123 -41.15 -4.99 -26.16
N ILE A 124 -41.40 -5.97 -25.30
CA ILE A 124 -41.05 -5.90 -23.88
C ILE A 124 -39.60 -6.31 -23.68
N THR A 125 -38.85 -5.48 -22.97
CA THR A 125 -37.45 -5.74 -22.64
C THR A 125 -37.31 -6.64 -21.40
N ARG A 126 -36.13 -7.22 -21.24
CA ARG A 126 -35.67 -7.89 -20.02
C ARG A 126 -34.27 -7.41 -19.66
N PHE A 127 -33.89 -7.65 -18.42
CA PHE A 127 -32.55 -7.37 -17.94
C PHE A 127 -31.75 -8.66 -17.74
N LEU A 128 -30.45 -8.58 -18.01
CA LEU A 128 -29.44 -9.47 -17.43
C LEU A 128 -28.65 -8.64 -16.42
N ALA A 129 -28.82 -8.94 -15.14
CA ALA A 129 -28.09 -8.28 -14.06
C ALA A 129 -26.94 -9.18 -13.58
N LEU A 130 -25.71 -8.69 -13.67
CA LEU A 130 -24.50 -9.41 -13.23
C LEU A 130 -24.07 -8.91 -11.86
N TYR A 131 -23.85 -9.85 -10.94
CA TYR A 131 -23.39 -9.61 -9.58
C TYR A 131 -22.04 -10.28 -9.37
N GLN A 132 -21.11 -9.58 -8.73
CA GLN A 132 -19.84 -10.13 -8.25
C GLN A 132 -19.63 -9.67 -6.80
N GLY A 133 -19.58 -10.61 -5.86
CA GLY A 133 -19.42 -10.34 -4.43
C GLY A 133 -20.65 -9.76 -3.71
N GLU A 134 -21.43 -8.91 -4.37
CA GLU A 134 -22.73 -8.45 -3.88
C GLU A 134 -23.74 -9.60 -3.87
N LYS A 135 -24.45 -9.77 -2.75
CA LYS A 135 -25.49 -10.79 -2.56
C LYS A 135 -26.79 -10.14 -2.12
N PRO A 136 -27.59 -9.60 -3.07
CA PRO A 136 -28.85 -8.95 -2.71
C PRO A 136 -29.82 -9.95 -2.06
N ALA A 137 -30.49 -9.53 -0.99
CA ALA A 137 -31.46 -10.37 -0.29
C ALA A 137 -32.71 -10.68 -1.13
N LEU A 138 -33.00 -9.86 -2.14
CA LEU A 138 -34.16 -10.01 -3.02
C LEU A 138 -33.79 -9.61 -4.45
N ILE A 139 -33.98 -10.51 -5.40
CA ILE A 139 -33.70 -10.32 -6.82
C ILE A 139 -34.89 -10.81 -7.64
N GLY A 140 -35.38 -9.98 -8.55
CA GLY A 140 -36.47 -10.36 -9.47
C GLY A 140 -37.41 -9.21 -9.85
N PRO A 141 -38.54 -9.51 -10.51
CA PRO A 141 -38.99 -10.87 -10.85
C PRO A 141 -38.06 -11.59 -11.83
N VAL A 142 -37.75 -12.86 -11.58
CA VAL A 142 -36.88 -13.68 -12.43
C VAL A 142 -37.67 -14.18 -13.64
N ARG A 143 -37.06 -14.10 -14.83
CA ARG A 143 -37.71 -14.45 -16.10
C ARG A 143 -36.85 -15.28 -17.03
N SER A 144 -37.44 -15.59 -18.18
CA SER A 144 -36.88 -16.51 -19.16
C SER A 144 -35.63 -15.99 -19.85
N LEU A 145 -34.68 -16.89 -20.06
CA LEU A 145 -33.43 -16.64 -20.77
C LEU A 145 -33.64 -16.51 -22.29
N ARG A 146 -32.89 -15.61 -22.93
CA ARG A 146 -32.80 -15.48 -24.39
C ARG A 146 -31.34 -15.59 -24.82
N LEU A 147 -31.13 -16.05 -26.06
CA LEU A 147 -29.81 -16.50 -26.53
C LEU A 147 -28.72 -15.41 -26.45
N TYR A 148 -29.05 -14.17 -26.81
CA TYR A 148 -28.09 -13.07 -26.78
C TYR A 148 -27.61 -12.71 -25.37
N TYR A 149 -28.45 -12.87 -24.33
CA TYR A 149 -28.00 -12.70 -22.95
C TYR A 149 -26.93 -13.74 -22.57
N LEU A 150 -27.05 -14.97 -23.09
CA LEU A 150 -26.05 -16.01 -22.87
C LEU A 150 -24.70 -15.60 -23.50
N SER A 151 -24.73 -15.07 -24.73
CA SER A 151 -23.54 -14.54 -25.40
C SER A 151 -22.91 -13.36 -24.65
N TRP A 152 -23.71 -12.48 -24.05
CA TRP A 152 -23.20 -11.35 -23.25
C TRP A 152 -22.68 -11.78 -21.89
N ALA A 153 -23.22 -12.84 -21.31
CA ALA A 153 -22.75 -13.36 -20.03
C ALA A 153 -21.49 -14.23 -20.16
N ALA A 154 -21.24 -14.82 -21.34
CA ALA A 154 -20.15 -15.76 -21.57
C ALA A 154 -18.74 -15.21 -21.24
N PRO A 155 -18.35 -13.97 -21.60
CA PRO A 155 -17.04 -13.42 -21.26
C PRO A 155 -16.81 -13.29 -19.75
N TYR A 156 -17.87 -13.16 -18.95
CA TYR A 156 -17.82 -13.11 -17.49
C TYR A 156 -17.79 -14.50 -16.85
N GLN A 157 -17.94 -15.55 -17.66
CA GLN A 157 -18.15 -16.93 -17.21
C GLN A 157 -19.28 -17.01 -16.18
N ALA A 158 -20.36 -16.22 -16.32
CA ALA A 158 -21.34 -16.11 -15.25
C ALA A 158 -22.18 -17.39 -15.09
N SER A 159 -22.58 -17.71 -13.85
CA SER A 159 -23.70 -18.62 -13.60
C SER A 159 -25.01 -17.91 -13.90
N ILE A 160 -25.95 -18.55 -14.59
CA ILE A 160 -27.14 -17.88 -15.13
C ILE A 160 -28.41 -18.40 -14.47
N ALA A 161 -29.02 -17.54 -13.65
CA ALA A 161 -30.30 -17.76 -13.01
C ALA A 161 -31.46 -17.28 -13.89
N HIS A 162 -32.41 -18.16 -14.17
CA HIS A 162 -33.57 -17.87 -15.02
C HIS A 162 -34.76 -18.78 -14.73
N VAL A 163 -35.91 -18.43 -15.30
CA VAL A 163 -37.14 -19.25 -15.27
C VAL A 163 -37.52 -19.63 -16.70
N GLY A 164 -37.03 -20.77 -17.14
CA GLY A 164 -37.13 -21.24 -18.52
C GLY A 164 -36.41 -20.32 -19.51
N GLY A 165 -36.73 -20.47 -20.79
CA GLY A 165 -36.02 -19.77 -21.86
C GLY A 165 -36.63 -20.05 -23.23
N SER A 166 -36.17 -19.31 -24.24
CA SER A 166 -36.47 -19.67 -25.64
C SER A 166 -35.80 -21.01 -25.97
N PRO A 167 -36.38 -21.85 -26.85
CA PRO A 167 -35.82 -23.17 -27.19
C PRO A 167 -34.31 -23.14 -27.51
N ASN A 168 -33.87 -22.18 -28.32
CA ASN A 168 -32.46 -22.02 -28.68
C ASN A 168 -31.57 -21.68 -27.48
N ALA A 169 -32.05 -20.81 -26.58
CA ALA A 169 -31.31 -20.48 -25.36
C ALA A 169 -31.20 -21.66 -24.41
N LEU A 170 -32.28 -22.43 -24.24
CA LEU A 170 -32.30 -23.62 -23.40
C LEU A 170 -31.40 -24.73 -23.96
N SER A 171 -31.40 -24.94 -25.28
CA SER A 171 -30.49 -25.87 -25.94
C SER A 171 -29.02 -25.50 -25.72
N GLN A 172 -28.71 -24.20 -25.73
CA GLN A 172 -27.34 -23.72 -25.56
C GLN A 172 -26.87 -23.74 -24.10
N VAL A 173 -27.70 -23.27 -23.16
CA VAL A 173 -27.29 -23.19 -21.74
C VAL A 173 -27.14 -24.59 -21.11
N ARG A 174 -27.91 -25.58 -21.59
CA ARG A 174 -27.91 -26.96 -21.07
C ARG A 174 -26.85 -27.88 -21.69
N ASN A 175 -25.97 -27.37 -22.56
CA ASN A 175 -24.95 -28.18 -23.23
C ASN A 175 -23.74 -28.55 -22.35
N GLY A 176 -23.72 -28.12 -21.08
CA GLY A 176 -22.64 -28.38 -20.12
C GLY A 176 -21.53 -27.32 -20.09
N ASN A 177 -21.50 -26.37 -21.04
CA ASN A 177 -20.50 -25.30 -21.07
C ASN A 177 -20.90 -24.07 -20.25
N TYR A 178 -22.17 -23.98 -19.82
CA TYR A 178 -22.70 -22.90 -19.00
C TYR A 178 -23.15 -23.43 -17.65
N ARG A 179 -23.03 -22.57 -16.64
CA ARG A 179 -23.56 -22.83 -15.31
C ARG A 179 -25.03 -22.43 -15.28
N ASP A 180 -25.90 -23.36 -15.64
CA ASP A 180 -27.36 -23.21 -15.71
C ASP A 180 -28.00 -23.33 -14.31
N ILE A 181 -28.71 -22.29 -13.87
CA ILE A 181 -29.51 -22.29 -12.64
C ILE A 181 -30.99 -22.11 -13.02
N ASP A 182 -31.52 -22.83 -14.01
CA ASP A 182 -32.96 -22.79 -14.33
C ASP A 182 -33.82 -23.22 -13.14
N GLN A 183 -34.88 -22.45 -12.82
CA GLN A 183 -35.84 -22.80 -11.77
C GLN A 183 -36.42 -24.21 -11.95
N PHE A 184 -36.62 -24.66 -13.19
CA PHE A 184 -37.19 -25.98 -13.46
C PHE A 184 -36.33 -27.16 -12.97
N PHE A 185 -35.05 -26.94 -12.68
CA PHE A 185 -34.13 -27.94 -12.12
C PHE A 185 -33.55 -27.54 -10.76
N ASN A 186 -33.79 -26.31 -10.32
CA ASN A 186 -33.22 -25.71 -9.11
C ASN A 186 -34.31 -25.00 -8.30
N ASP A 187 -35.46 -25.63 -8.12
CA ASP A 187 -36.66 -25.01 -7.54
C ASP A 187 -36.40 -24.40 -6.14
N GLY A 188 -35.55 -25.03 -5.33
CA GLY A 188 -35.14 -24.53 -4.01
C GLY A 188 -34.41 -23.18 -4.01
N SER A 189 -33.84 -22.78 -5.15
CA SER A 189 -33.19 -21.47 -5.33
C SER A 189 -34.17 -20.33 -5.60
N TYR A 190 -35.46 -20.64 -5.79
CA TYR A 190 -36.50 -19.69 -6.17
C TYR A 190 -37.71 -19.76 -5.25
N TRP A 191 -38.50 -18.70 -5.23
CA TRP A 191 -39.82 -18.72 -4.61
C TRP A 191 -40.79 -17.81 -5.34
N ARG A 192 -42.10 -18.02 -5.10
CA ARG A 192 -43.15 -17.12 -5.59
C ARG A 192 -43.54 -16.13 -4.49
N SER A 193 -43.46 -14.85 -4.79
CA SER A 193 -43.98 -13.81 -3.92
C SER A 193 -45.51 -13.83 -3.92
N ARG A 194 -46.11 -13.46 -2.77
CA ARG A 194 -47.57 -13.43 -2.55
C ARG A 194 -48.18 -12.07 -2.85
N ASP A 195 -47.37 -11.03 -2.99
CA ASP A 195 -47.79 -9.65 -3.26
C ASP A 195 -47.93 -9.33 -4.77
N ARG A 196 -47.64 -10.30 -5.64
CA ARG A 196 -47.73 -10.17 -7.10
C ARG A 196 -48.36 -11.40 -7.74
N TYR A 197 -49.05 -11.18 -8.85
CA TYR A 197 -49.61 -12.26 -9.65
C TYR A 197 -48.57 -12.89 -10.58
N ALA A 198 -48.76 -14.18 -10.84
CA ALA A 198 -48.05 -14.84 -11.92
C ALA A 198 -48.41 -14.15 -13.26
N PRO A 199 -47.46 -14.03 -14.21
CA PRO A 199 -46.10 -14.59 -14.17
C PRO A 199 -45.02 -13.63 -13.60
N HIS A 200 -45.39 -12.56 -12.89
CA HIS A 200 -44.49 -11.49 -12.43
C HIS A 200 -44.00 -11.65 -10.99
N ASN A 201 -44.02 -12.88 -10.46
CA ASN A 201 -43.89 -13.12 -9.03
C ASN A 201 -42.82 -14.13 -8.64
N VAL A 202 -41.97 -14.61 -9.55
CA VAL A 202 -40.84 -15.48 -9.18
C VAL A 202 -39.66 -14.62 -8.73
N TYR A 203 -39.07 -14.93 -7.59
CA TYR A 203 -37.92 -14.22 -7.01
C TYR A 203 -36.83 -15.19 -6.57
N THR A 204 -35.63 -14.66 -6.37
CA THR A 204 -34.45 -15.35 -5.82
C THR A 204 -33.64 -14.40 -4.93
N SER A 205 -32.54 -14.86 -4.34
CA SER A 205 -31.61 -14.06 -3.54
C SER A 205 -30.17 -14.49 -3.82
N GLY A 206 -29.20 -13.62 -3.53
CA GLY A 206 -27.77 -13.96 -3.63
C GLY A 206 -27.29 -14.99 -2.60
N GLU A 207 -28.12 -15.38 -1.64
CA GLU A 207 -27.84 -16.51 -0.73
C GLU A 207 -28.30 -17.84 -1.34
N LYS A 208 -29.37 -17.82 -2.14
CA LYS A 208 -29.96 -19.00 -2.78
C LYS A 208 -29.32 -19.37 -4.13
N LEU A 209 -28.52 -18.47 -4.69
CA LEU A 209 -27.73 -18.64 -5.91
C LEU A 209 -26.25 -18.80 -5.56
#